data_AF-A0A6H5KJ21-F1
#
_entry.id   AF-A0A6H5KJ21-F1
#
_cell.length_a   1.000
_cell.length_b   1.000
_cell.length_c   1.000
_cell.angle_alpha   90.00
_cell.angle_beta   90.00
_cell.angle_gamma   90.00
#
_symmetry.space_group_name_H-M   'P 1'
#
loop_
_entity.id
_entity.type
_entity.pdbx_description
1 polymer ?
#
loop_
_entity_poly.entity_id
_entity_poly.type
_entity_poly.pdbx_seq_one_letter_code
_entity_poly.pdbx_strand_id
1 'polypeptide(L)'
;MLNDYGVQMASTVDLRVLSVSKLVVTSSRTLAGLTACLLGRQLPKDTVRCSRRGSAQLSDEQRDYAIRDAVASALLYEAIHKNKDPITSVPSSPFDPAIGLKVRLYNASHSACVAVGHVVSDATAEAALRHWQSSAKLQGLSGSRQRA
;
A
#
# COMPACT_ATOMS: atom_id res chain seq x y z
N MET A 1 2.30 28.29 -1.55
CA MET A 1 1.09 28.51 -0.73
C MET A 1 1.36 29.40 0.47
N LEU A 2 2.12 28.95 1.48
CA LEU A 2 2.46 29.82 2.61
C LEU A 2 3.35 30.99 2.19
N ASN A 3 4.41 30.72 1.42
CA ASN A 3 5.35 31.76 0.98
C ASN A 3 4.74 32.73 -0.05
N ASP A 4 3.88 32.23 -0.94
CA ASP A 4 3.33 33.04 -2.04
C ASP A 4 2.03 33.76 -1.66
N TYR A 5 1.24 33.17 -0.75
CA TYR A 5 -0.12 33.63 -0.45
C TYR A 5 -0.41 33.75 1.06
N GLY A 6 0.53 33.41 1.95
CA GLY A 6 0.31 33.40 3.40
C GLY A 6 -0.67 32.33 3.88
N VAL A 7 -1.07 31.39 3.01
CA VAL A 7 -2.10 30.38 3.33
C VAL A 7 -1.46 29.10 3.86
N GLN A 8 -1.88 28.70 5.07
CA GLN A 8 -1.55 27.42 5.66
C GLN A 8 -2.61 26.37 5.28
N MET A 9 -2.18 25.31 4.61
CA MET A 9 -3.04 24.18 4.27
C MET A 9 -3.05 23.18 5.44
N ALA A 10 -4.24 22.71 5.83
CA ALA A 10 -4.42 21.67 6.83
C ALA A 10 -4.98 20.39 6.18
N SER A 11 -4.79 19.24 6.85
CA SER A 11 -5.37 17.95 6.44
C SER A 11 -5.03 17.48 5.02
N THR A 12 -3.89 17.88 4.49
CA THR A 12 -3.43 17.43 3.16
C THR A 12 -2.93 15.99 3.22
N VAL A 13 -3.23 15.21 2.18
CA VAL A 13 -2.78 13.83 2.04
C VAL A 13 -1.82 13.72 0.86
N ASP A 14 -0.61 13.18 1.10
CA ASP A 14 0.30 12.81 0.02
C ASP A 14 -0.09 11.42 -0.51
N LEU A 15 -0.64 11.38 -1.72
CA LEU A 15 -1.08 10.14 -2.37
C LEU A 15 0.03 9.11 -2.56
N ARG A 16 1.30 9.54 -2.64
CA ARG A 16 2.45 8.63 -2.77
C ARG A 16 2.74 7.91 -1.46
N VAL A 17 2.59 8.62 -0.34
CA VAL A 17 2.76 8.05 0.99
C VAL A 17 1.57 7.15 1.29
N LEU A 18 0.36 7.63 0.99
CA LEU A 18 -0.87 6.87 1.16
C LEU A 18 -0.85 5.56 0.34
N SER A 19 -0.44 5.62 -0.93
CA SER A 19 -0.39 4.43 -1.79
C SER A 19 0.57 3.37 -1.25
N VAL A 20 1.75 3.74 -0.78
CA VAL A 20 2.70 2.80 -0.17
C VAL A 20 2.15 2.21 1.12
N SER A 21 1.43 2.99 1.93
CA SER A 21 0.86 2.50 3.20
C SER A 21 -0.32 1.53 3.02
N LYS A 22 -0.94 1.50 1.84
CA LYS A 22 -2.17 0.73 1.58
C LYS A 22 -2.02 -0.33 0.49
N LEU A 23 -0.99 -0.25 -0.35
CA LEU A 23 -0.86 -1.08 -1.56
C LEU A 23 0.49 -1.79 -1.62
N VAL A 24 0.44 -3.10 -1.85
CA VAL A 24 1.59 -4.02 -1.77
C VAL A 24 2.63 -3.79 -2.88
N VAL A 25 2.24 -3.34 -4.07
CA VAL A 25 3.12 -3.33 -5.27
C VAL A 25 2.93 -2.08 -6.14
N THR A 26 2.98 -0.89 -5.58
CA THR A 26 3.02 0.34 -6.42
C THR A 26 4.47 0.67 -6.78
N SER A 27 4.94 0.15 -7.91
CA SER A 27 6.30 0.41 -8.43
C SER A 27 6.50 1.87 -8.86
N SER A 28 5.43 2.61 -9.16
CA SER A 28 5.50 4.02 -9.53
C SER A 28 4.96 4.93 -8.43
N ARG A 29 5.74 5.97 -8.10
CA ARG A 29 5.39 7.04 -7.15
C ARG A 29 5.00 8.34 -7.85
N THR A 30 4.78 8.30 -9.16
CA THR A 30 4.35 9.47 -9.93
C THR A 30 2.85 9.44 -10.09
N LEU A 31 2.20 10.61 -10.21
CA LEU A 31 0.76 10.68 -10.47
C LEU A 31 0.39 9.84 -11.71
N ALA A 32 1.09 10.03 -12.82
CA ALA A 32 0.87 9.27 -14.06
C ALA A 32 1.01 7.76 -13.87
N GLY A 33 2.03 7.31 -13.13
CA GLY A 33 2.23 5.88 -12.90
C GLY A 33 1.23 5.27 -11.92
N LEU A 34 0.80 6.03 -10.91
CA LEU A 34 -0.29 5.61 -10.02
C LEU A 34 -1.61 5.53 -10.79
N THR A 35 -1.93 6.52 -11.63
CA THR A 35 -3.12 6.50 -12.51
C THR A 35 -3.09 5.29 -13.45
N ALA A 36 -1.93 4.99 -14.05
CA ALA A 36 -1.81 3.82 -14.92
C ALA A 36 -2.01 2.51 -14.16
N CYS A 37 -1.42 2.41 -12.96
CA CYS A 37 -1.47 1.20 -12.15
C CYS A 37 -2.86 0.94 -11.54
N LEU A 38 -3.52 1.98 -11.01
CA LEU A 38 -4.76 1.82 -10.23
C LEU A 38 -6.03 2.11 -11.02
N LEU A 39 -5.96 2.96 -12.04
CA LEU A 39 -7.12 3.34 -12.84
C LEU A 39 -7.05 2.80 -14.27
N GLY A 40 -5.95 2.14 -14.67
CA GLY A 40 -5.74 1.67 -16.04
C GLY A 40 -5.69 2.79 -17.08
N ARG A 41 -5.40 4.03 -16.64
CA ARG A 41 -5.43 5.23 -17.49
C ARG A 41 -4.08 5.92 -17.50
N GLN A 42 -3.65 6.39 -18.66
CA GLN A 42 -2.40 7.13 -18.80
C GLN A 42 -2.67 8.63 -18.81
N LEU A 43 -2.00 9.36 -17.92
CA LEU A 43 -2.00 10.82 -17.99
C LEU A 43 -1.08 11.28 -19.14
N PRO A 44 -1.56 12.19 -20.01
CA PRO A 44 -0.75 12.70 -21.11
C PRO A 44 0.43 13.51 -20.57
N LYS A 45 1.61 13.31 -21.19
CA LYS A 45 2.82 14.08 -20.89
C LYS A 45 2.91 15.23 -21.88
N ASP A 46 2.06 16.23 -21.70
CA ASP A 46 2.03 17.38 -22.60
C ASP A 46 3.07 18.44 -22.19
N THR A 47 3.63 19.12 -23.19
CA THR A 47 4.55 20.26 -23.03
C THR A 47 3.93 21.41 -22.25
N VAL A 48 2.59 21.44 -22.18
CA VAL A 48 1.76 22.37 -21.41
C VAL A 48 2.13 22.38 -19.93
N ARG A 49 2.65 21.27 -19.38
CA ARG A 49 3.06 21.18 -17.97
C ARG A 49 4.01 22.31 -17.55
N CYS A 50 4.95 22.67 -18.42
CA CYS A 50 5.97 23.70 -18.19
C CYS A 50 5.70 24.99 -18.97
N SER A 51 4.49 25.16 -19.52
CA SER A 51 4.10 26.39 -20.20
C SER A 51 3.99 27.57 -19.23
N ARG A 52 4.10 28.80 -19.74
CA ARG A 52 3.97 30.02 -18.93
C ARG A 52 2.56 30.10 -18.35
N ARG A 53 2.44 30.08 -17.01
CA ARG A 53 1.15 30.15 -16.28
C ARG A 53 0.78 31.54 -15.75
N GLY A 54 1.59 32.55 -16.06
CA GLY A 54 1.44 33.92 -15.55
C GLY A 54 0.64 34.87 -16.45
N SER A 55 -0.07 34.36 -17.46
CA SER A 55 -1.02 35.16 -18.25
C SER A 55 -2.31 35.38 -17.46
N ALA A 56 -3.00 36.49 -17.72
CA ALA A 56 -4.27 36.81 -17.06
C ALA A 56 -5.37 35.75 -17.27
N GLN A 57 -5.26 34.96 -18.33
CA GLN A 57 -6.11 33.80 -18.59
C GLN A 57 -5.26 32.59 -19.00
N LEU A 58 -5.70 31.41 -18.57
CA LEU A 58 -5.15 30.12 -19.00
C LEU A 58 -5.71 29.74 -20.37
N SER A 59 -4.87 29.16 -21.23
CA SER A 59 -5.35 28.52 -22.47
C SER A 59 -6.26 27.32 -22.14
N ASP A 60 -7.04 26.89 -23.13
CA ASP A 60 -7.93 25.74 -22.96
C ASP A 60 -7.13 24.47 -22.66
N GLU A 61 -5.97 24.28 -23.30
CA GLU A 61 -5.08 23.14 -23.02
C GLU A 61 -4.51 23.18 -21.60
N GLN A 62 -4.16 24.36 -21.10
CA GLN A 62 -3.68 24.54 -19.71
C GLN A 62 -4.79 24.22 -18.71
N ARG A 63 -6.02 24.66 -18.99
CA ARG A 63 -7.19 24.40 -18.14
C ARG A 63 -7.50 22.90 -18.12
N ASP A 64 -7.55 22.28 -19.29
CA ASP A 64 -7.76 20.85 -19.46
C ASP A 64 -6.70 20.01 -18.72
N TYR A 65 -5.43 20.40 -18.84
CA TYR A 65 -4.34 19.75 -18.14
C TYR A 65 -4.52 19.83 -16.62
N ALA A 66 -4.81 21.02 -16.10
CA ALA A 66 -5.03 21.24 -14.67
C ALA A 66 -6.25 20.45 -14.13
N ILE A 67 -7.35 20.41 -14.89
CA ILE A 67 -8.53 19.62 -14.56
C ILE A 67 -8.18 18.13 -14.49
N ARG A 68 -7.47 17.60 -15.47
CA ARG A 68 -7.08 16.18 -15.51
C ARG A 68 -6.21 15.78 -14.31
N ASP A 69 -5.23 16.60 -13.94
CA ASP A 69 -4.38 16.34 -12.77
C ASP A 69 -5.18 16.35 -11.45
N ALA A 70 -6.13 17.29 -11.29
CA ALA A 70 -6.98 17.37 -10.11
C ALA A 70 -7.95 16.17 -10.02
N VAL A 71 -8.64 15.85 -11.12
CA VAL A 71 -9.58 14.72 -11.19
C VAL A 71 -8.85 13.39 -10.97
N ALA A 72 -7.69 13.19 -11.59
CA ALA A 72 -6.89 11.99 -11.39
C ALA A 72 -6.48 11.82 -9.92
N SER A 73 -6.08 12.91 -9.26
CA SER A 73 -5.71 12.88 -7.84
C SER A 73 -6.89 12.48 -6.94
N ALA A 74 -8.09 13.01 -7.20
CA ALA A 74 -9.30 12.66 -6.44
C ALA A 74 -9.69 11.19 -6.64
N LEU A 75 -9.71 10.71 -7.88
CA LEU A 75 -10.03 9.31 -8.21
C LEU A 75 -9.00 8.35 -7.59
N LEU A 76 -7.72 8.72 -7.59
CA LEU A 76 -6.68 7.92 -6.96
C LEU A 76 -6.86 7.82 -5.45
N TYR A 77 -7.19 8.92 -4.77
CA TYR A 77 -7.47 8.90 -3.33
C TYR A 77 -8.55 7.89 -2.99
N GLU A 78 -9.65 7.91 -3.75
CA GLU A 78 -10.76 6.98 -3.57
C GLU A 78 -10.36 5.53 -3.90
N ALA A 79 -9.63 5.30 -4.99
CA ALA A 79 -9.15 3.97 -5.37
C ALA A 79 -8.21 3.37 -4.32
N ILE A 80 -7.31 4.18 -3.75
CA ILE A 80 -6.41 3.75 -2.67
C ILE A 80 -7.20 3.40 -1.40
N HIS A 81 -8.25 4.17 -1.07
CA HIS A 81 -9.10 3.88 0.09
C HIS A 81 -10.01 2.65 -0.10
N LYS A 82 -10.49 2.41 -1.33
CA LYS A 82 -11.31 1.25 -1.67
C LYS A 82 -10.49 -0.05 -1.68
N ASN A 83 -9.19 0.03 -1.95
CA ASN A 83 -8.30 -1.12 -1.82
C ASN A 83 -8.18 -1.52 -0.35
N LYS A 84 -8.99 -2.50 0.04
CA LYS A 84 -8.87 -3.19 1.33
C LYS A 84 -7.60 -4.04 1.28
N ASP A 85 -6.79 -3.97 2.33
CA ASP A 85 -5.57 -4.78 2.43
C ASP A 85 -5.96 -6.26 2.28
N PRO A 86 -5.42 -6.99 1.28
CA PRO A 86 -5.77 -8.38 1.03
C PRO A 86 -5.49 -9.31 2.22
N ILE A 87 -4.64 -8.89 3.17
CA ILE A 87 -4.37 -9.63 4.43
C ILE A 87 -5.53 -9.46 5.43
N THR A 88 -6.20 -8.31 5.45
CA THR A 88 -7.26 -7.99 6.45
C THR A 88 -8.67 -7.98 5.86
N SER A 89 -8.79 -8.00 4.54
CA SER A 89 -10.07 -8.12 3.86
C SER A 89 -10.61 -9.53 3.99
N VAL A 90 -11.88 -9.65 4.36
CA VAL A 90 -12.62 -10.91 4.23
C VAL A 90 -12.60 -11.30 2.75
N PRO A 91 -12.06 -12.48 2.39
CA PRO A 91 -12.02 -12.89 0.99
C PRO A 91 -13.46 -13.04 0.47
N SER A 92 -13.72 -12.46 -0.71
CA SER A 92 -15.05 -12.43 -1.34
C SER A 92 -15.53 -13.81 -1.82
N SER A 93 -14.65 -14.80 -1.85
CA SER A 93 -14.95 -16.21 -2.04
C SER A 93 -14.19 -17.03 -0.99
N PRO A 94 -14.67 -18.24 -0.61
CA PRO A 94 -13.84 -19.15 0.14
C PRO A 94 -12.56 -19.39 -0.67
N PHE A 95 -11.44 -18.90 -0.16
CA PHE A 95 -10.12 -19.21 -0.68
C PHE A 95 -9.74 -20.53 -0.04
N ASP A 96 -9.79 -21.61 -0.82
CA ASP A 96 -9.33 -22.93 -0.41
C ASP A 96 -7.95 -23.17 -1.03
N PRO A 97 -6.86 -22.74 -0.35
CA PRO A 97 -5.53 -22.86 -0.92
C PRO A 97 -5.14 -24.33 -1.05
N ALA A 98 -4.72 -24.72 -2.25
CA ALA A 98 -4.16 -26.05 -2.47
C ALA A 98 -2.97 -26.30 -1.53
N ILE A 99 -2.93 -27.49 -0.92
CA ILE A 99 -1.78 -27.97 -0.16
C ILE A 99 -0.53 -27.88 -1.06
N GLY A 100 0.55 -27.33 -0.52
CA GLY A 100 1.80 -27.07 -1.24
C GLY A 100 1.90 -25.68 -1.86
N LEU A 101 0.83 -24.86 -1.84
CA LEU A 101 0.89 -23.48 -2.32
C LEU A 101 1.92 -22.68 -1.53
N LYS A 102 2.89 -22.06 -2.21
CA LYS A 102 3.85 -21.15 -1.58
C LYS A 102 3.17 -19.85 -1.18
N VAL A 103 3.32 -19.48 0.08
CA VAL A 103 2.81 -18.24 0.67
C VAL A 103 3.97 -17.38 1.16
N ARG A 104 3.79 -16.06 1.15
CA ARG A 104 4.78 -15.09 1.63
C ARG A 104 4.10 -14.16 2.62
N LEU A 105 4.72 -13.98 3.77
CA LEU A 105 4.32 -13.00 4.78
C LEU A 105 5.16 -11.74 4.59
N TYR A 106 4.50 -10.59 4.58
CA TYR A 106 5.13 -9.28 4.55
C TYR A 106 4.91 -8.55 5.88
N ASN A 107 5.80 -7.62 6.21
CA ASN A 107 5.61 -6.76 7.38
C ASN A 107 4.35 -5.88 7.22
N ALA A 108 3.89 -5.25 8.31
CA ALA A 108 2.67 -4.42 8.29
C ALA A 108 2.74 -3.23 7.30
N SER A 109 3.95 -2.77 6.97
CA SER A 109 4.20 -1.73 5.97
C SER A 109 4.35 -2.26 4.54
N HIS A 110 4.21 -3.58 4.35
CA HIS A 110 4.41 -4.32 3.10
C HIS A 110 5.77 -4.10 2.42
N SER A 111 6.77 -3.57 3.13
CA SER A 111 8.07 -3.16 2.57
C SER A 111 9.11 -4.28 2.52
N ALA A 112 8.92 -5.34 3.30
CA ALA A 112 9.83 -6.48 3.34
C ALA A 112 9.05 -7.78 3.54
N CYS A 113 9.48 -8.83 2.83
CA CYS A 113 9.03 -10.19 3.08
C CYS A 113 9.73 -10.70 4.34
N VAL A 114 8.96 -11.04 5.37
CA VAL A 114 9.46 -11.46 6.67
C VAL A 114 9.45 -12.98 6.84
N ALA A 115 8.62 -13.68 6.07
CA ALA A 115 8.60 -15.14 6.05
C ALA A 115 8.09 -15.69 4.73
N VAL A 116 8.51 -16.90 4.39
CA VAL A 116 7.98 -17.68 3.27
C VAL A 116 7.56 -19.03 3.83
N GLY A 117 6.40 -19.52 3.41
CA GLY A 117 5.85 -20.79 3.86
C GLY A 117 5.16 -21.53 2.73
N HIS A 118 4.54 -22.65 3.07
CA HIS A 118 3.66 -23.39 2.18
C HIS A 118 2.41 -23.82 2.95
N VAL A 119 1.30 -23.93 2.23
CA VAL A 119 0.06 -24.43 2.81
C VAL A 119 0.19 -25.94 3.05
N VAL A 120 -0.19 -26.38 4.24
CA VAL A 120 -0.17 -27.79 4.66
C VAL A 120 -1.58 -28.21 5.08
N SER A 121 -1.84 -29.51 5.19
CA SER A 121 -3.12 -29.99 5.74
C SER A 121 -3.28 -29.59 7.21
N ASP A 122 -4.53 -29.49 7.67
CA ASP A 122 -4.88 -29.17 9.05
C ASP A 122 -4.19 -30.12 10.05
N ALA A 123 -4.15 -31.43 9.76
CA ALA A 123 -3.46 -32.40 10.59
C ALA A 123 -1.95 -32.11 10.73
N THR A 124 -1.30 -31.68 9.65
CA THR A 124 0.12 -31.32 9.66
C THR A 124 0.35 -30.01 10.41
N ALA A 125 -0.54 -29.02 10.22
CA ALA A 125 -0.50 -27.75 10.92
C ALA A 125 -0.68 -27.94 12.44
N GLU A 126 -1.65 -28.77 12.86
CA GLU A 126 -1.88 -29.09 14.27
C GLU A 126 -0.65 -29.75 14.92
N ALA A 127 -0.04 -30.74 14.25
CA ALA A 127 1.16 -31.39 14.75
C ALA A 127 2.31 -30.40 14.95
N ALA A 128 2.54 -29.51 13.97
CA ALA A 128 3.56 -28.48 14.06
C ALA A 128 3.31 -27.49 15.21
N LEU A 129 2.05 -27.06 15.40
CA LEU A 129 1.67 -26.14 16.48
C LEU A 129 1.88 -26.75 17.87
N ARG A 130 1.58 -28.05 18.04
CA ARG A 130 1.83 -28.76 19.32
C ARG A 130 3.32 -28.78 19.69
N HIS A 131 4.20 -29.01 18.72
CA HIS A 131 5.65 -28.96 18.95
C HIS A 131 6.15 -27.56 19.33
N TRP A 132 5.59 -26.52 18.70
CA TRP A 132 5.93 -25.14 19.01
C TRP A 132 5.50 -24.72 20.41
N GLN A 133 4.25 -25.03 20.81
CA GLN A 133 3.74 -24.73 22.16
C GLN A 133 4.53 -25.45 23.26
N SER A 134 4.99 -26.67 22.99
CA SER A 134 5.83 -27.45 23.90
C SER A 134 7.22 -26.82 24.08
N SER A 135 7.78 -26.28 23.00
CA SER A 135 9.10 -25.63 23.00
C SER A 135 9.10 -24.26 23.68
N ALA A 136 8.00 -23.49 23.54
CA ALA A 136 7.83 -22.20 24.22
C ALA A 136 7.76 -22.37 25.76
N LYS A 137 7.18 -23.47 26.24
CA LYS A 137 7.10 -23.79 27.69
C LYS A 137 8.46 -24.10 28.31
N LEU A 138 9.40 -24.67 27.54
CA LEU A 138 10.75 -24.99 28.01
C LEU A 138 11.65 -23.75 28.11
N GLN A 139 11.43 -22.72 27.27
CA GLN A 139 12.20 -21.48 27.33
C GLN A 139 11.78 -20.55 28.49
N GLY A 140 10.56 -20.69 29.02
CA GLY A 140 10.08 -19.96 30.19
C GLY A 140 10.58 -20.47 31.55
N LEU A 141 11.25 -21.63 31.59
CA LEU A 141 11.68 -22.29 32.84
C LEU A 141 13.20 -22.23 33.11
N SER A 142 14.02 -21.63 32.22
CA SER A 142 15.48 -21.54 32.44
C SER A 142 15.96 -20.26 33.16
N GLY A 143 15.04 -19.39 33.58
CA GLY A 143 15.33 -18.11 34.24
C GLY A 143 15.37 -18.13 35.78
N SER A 144 15.52 -19.29 36.42
CA SER A 144 15.66 -19.37 37.89
C SER A 144 16.92 -20.14 38.29
N ARG A 145 18.04 -19.43 38.37
CA ARG A 145 19.16 -19.83 39.24
C ARG A 145 19.56 -18.67 40.13
N GLN A 146 19.20 -18.80 41.40
CA GLN A 146 19.78 -18.12 42.55
C GLN A 146 21.31 -18.27 42.58
N ARG A 147 21.97 -17.24 43.07
CA ARG A 147 23.08 -17.27 44.07
C ARG A 147 23.30 -15.80 44.47
N ALA A 148 22.85 -15.43 45.66
CA ALA A 148 23.58 -15.51 46.94
C ALA A 148 24.44 -14.25 47.12
#